data_AF-A0A7J8UEQ7-F1
#
_entry.id   AF-A0A7J8UEQ7-F1
#
_cell.length_a   1.000
_cell.length_b   1.000
_cell.length_c   1.000
_cell.angle_alpha   90.00
_cell.angle_beta   90.00
_cell.angle_gamma   90.00
#
_symmetry.space_group_name_H-M   'P 1'
#
loop_
_entity.id
_entity.type
_entity.pdbx_description
1 polymer ?
#
loop_
_entity_poly.entity_id
_entity_poly.type
_entity_poly.pdbx_seq_one_letter_code
_entity_poly.pdbx_strand_id
1 'polypeptide(L)'
;MTIRANAFPEATQWSEVERCAMKKFWPLLVRALPPDVIFIADPEGSIMGLGSAVGPQFVGNGMSEMRLVGALREILAGGHLGYEEIQGVLKDVLTLKLEDGKSNGVSESLLSAFLIGQRMNRETDCELKAYCLAFDDELGPAPVADVRSLTHYGEPYDGNTRYFRSTLFVAAVRSCYGESSLLHGVEWMPPKGGVTEEQMLKFMGAKTNLSLHQGKKLIEAEEVGFAYISKREARPSLYSLIGLREQIKKRPSLATTEKVQQFIMAKGRESIVAGFYHEGYEEPLLMLMKRRGVHSGLVVKGEEGALSMTTRLRSASTSKGLPVNHCSGFRSVGIESACEVDGVSHQSFRLEVNAMDYGFEPTDTPRTDRSV
;
A
#
# COMPACT_ATOMS: atom_id res chain seq x y z
N MET A 1 24.88 -4.00 -2.25
CA MET A 1 24.42 -3.12 -1.15
C MET A 1 25.50 -3.09 -0.07
N THR A 2 25.77 -1.93 0.52
CA THR A 2 26.64 -1.81 1.71
C THR A 2 25.97 -2.47 2.93
N ILE A 3 24.67 -2.18 3.08
CA ILE A 3 23.82 -2.58 4.18
C ILE A 3 23.54 -4.08 4.11
N ARG A 4 23.85 -4.80 5.18
CA ARG A 4 23.60 -6.26 5.32
C ARG A 4 24.10 -7.08 4.14
N ALA A 5 25.22 -6.69 3.51
CA ALA A 5 25.76 -7.43 2.37
C ALA A 5 25.85 -8.94 2.64
N ASN A 6 26.25 -9.33 3.85
CA ASN A 6 26.42 -10.72 4.25
C ASN A 6 25.10 -11.48 4.52
N ALA A 7 23.97 -10.78 4.69
CA ALA A 7 22.66 -11.39 4.92
C ALA A 7 21.95 -11.78 3.61
N PHE A 8 22.42 -11.28 2.46
CA PHE A 8 21.85 -11.61 1.17
C PHE A 8 22.62 -12.76 0.48
N PRO A 9 21.96 -13.51 -0.43
CA PRO A 9 22.61 -14.58 -1.18
C PRO A 9 23.87 -14.11 -1.89
N GLU A 10 24.87 -14.98 -2.04
CA GLU A 10 26.20 -14.66 -2.60
C GLU A 10 26.11 -13.88 -3.93
N ALA A 11 25.19 -14.27 -4.82
CA ALA A 11 24.96 -13.62 -6.11
C ALA A 11 24.50 -12.13 -6.04
N THR A 12 24.10 -11.67 -4.86
CA THR A 12 23.66 -10.28 -4.59
C THR A 12 24.63 -9.50 -3.70
N GLN A 13 25.73 -10.16 -3.29
CA GLN A 13 26.82 -9.51 -2.58
C GLN A 13 27.71 -8.75 -3.55
N TRP A 14 28.59 -7.91 -3.01
CA TRP A 14 29.56 -7.20 -3.82
C TRP A 14 30.58 -8.15 -4.45
N SER A 15 30.73 -8.01 -5.77
CA SER A 15 31.85 -8.53 -6.52
C SER A 15 33.18 -7.94 -6.05
N GLU A 16 34.28 -8.60 -6.38
CA GLU A 16 35.62 -8.12 -6.05
C GLU A 16 35.90 -6.73 -6.64
N VAL A 17 35.42 -6.47 -7.86
CA VAL A 17 35.56 -5.18 -8.53
C VAL A 17 34.80 -4.08 -7.78
N GLU A 18 33.58 -4.35 -7.32
CA GLU A 18 32.80 -3.40 -6.51
C GLU A 18 33.44 -3.13 -5.15
N ARG A 19 33.97 -4.16 -4.49
CA ARG A 19 34.73 -4.01 -3.23
C ARG A 19 35.97 -3.13 -3.43
N CYS A 20 36.75 -3.40 -4.46
CA CYS A 20 37.92 -2.60 -4.81
C CYS A 20 37.55 -1.14 -5.13
N ALA A 21 36.49 -0.92 -5.92
CA ALA A 21 36.01 0.41 -6.23
C ALA A 21 35.57 1.16 -4.96
N MET A 22 34.78 0.52 -4.09
CA MET A 22 34.32 1.15 -2.86
C MET A 22 35.50 1.50 -1.95
N LYS A 23 36.48 0.60 -1.82
CA LYS A 23 37.72 0.85 -1.06
C LYS A 23 38.47 2.09 -1.53
N LYS A 24 38.50 2.31 -2.84
CA LYS A 24 39.16 3.48 -3.45
C LYS A 24 38.38 4.78 -3.26
N PHE A 25 37.05 4.74 -3.43
CA PHE A 25 36.23 5.94 -3.55
C PHE A 25 35.49 6.35 -2.28
N TRP A 26 35.26 5.44 -1.32
CA TRP A 26 34.53 5.75 -0.09
C TRP A 26 35.09 6.94 0.71
N PRO A 27 36.43 7.10 0.88
CA PRO A 27 36.97 8.27 1.58
C PRO A 27 36.65 9.61 0.89
N LEU A 28 36.48 9.60 -0.44
CA LEU A 28 36.07 10.78 -1.21
C LEU A 28 34.56 11.03 -1.07
N LEU A 29 33.76 9.95 -1.09
CA LEU A 29 32.31 10.02 -0.90
C LEU A 29 31.94 10.56 0.48
N VAL A 30 32.59 10.08 1.56
CA VAL A 30 32.35 10.57 2.94
C VAL A 30 32.62 12.08 3.09
N ARG A 31 33.48 12.67 2.26
CA ARG A 31 33.75 14.12 2.26
C ARG A 31 32.75 14.94 1.46
N ALA A 32 32.07 14.31 0.49
CA ALA A 32 31.19 14.99 -0.46
C ALA A 32 29.70 14.78 -0.15
N LEU A 33 29.35 13.66 0.48
CA LEU A 33 27.97 13.29 0.76
C LEU A 33 27.44 13.93 2.04
N PRO A 34 26.14 14.25 2.09
CA PRO A 34 25.47 14.66 3.32
C PRO A 34 25.56 13.60 4.44
N PRO A 35 25.60 14.00 5.74
CA PRO A 35 25.76 13.07 6.87
C PRO A 35 24.68 12.00 6.98
N ASP A 36 23.43 12.31 6.65
CA ASP A 36 22.29 11.40 6.61
C ASP A 36 22.48 10.30 5.54
N VAL A 37 22.97 10.67 4.35
CA VAL A 37 23.30 9.72 3.28
C VAL A 37 24.47 8.82 3.70
N ILE A 38 25.48 9.37 4.37
CA ILE A 38 26.60 8.59 4.92
C ILE A 38 26.09 7.61 5.98
N PHE A 39 25.20 8.04 6.88
CA PHE A 39 24.57 7.18 7.87
C PHE A 39 23.78 6.03 7.22
N ILE A 40 22.94 6.32 6.24
CA ILE A 40 22.17 5.28 5.53
C ILE A 40 23.12 4.27 4.88
N ALA A 41 24.17 4.75 4.23
CA ALA A 41 25.11 3.89 3.53
C ALA A 41 25.98 3.06 4.48
N ASP A 42 26.42 3.62 5.61
CA ASP A 42 27.35 2.99 6.57
C ASP A 42 26.95 3.26 8.03
N PRO A 43 25.82 2.70 8.52
CA PRO A 43 25.29 3.03 9.85
C PRO A 43 26.22 2.65 10.99
N GLU A 44 27.06 1.62 10.77
CA GLU A 44 28.04 1.08 11.72
C GLU A 44 29.48 1.55 11.47
N GLY A 45 29.73 2.35 10.43
CA GLY A 45 31.08 2.86 10.11
C GLY A 45 32.05 1.76 9.63
N SER A 46 31.54 0.65 9.10
CA SER A 46 32.28 -0.60 8.87
C SER A 46 32.80 -0.80 7.45
N ILE A 47 32.33 -0.03 6.46
CA ILE A 47 32.62 -0.30 5.03
C ILE A 47 34.13 -0.37 4.73
N MET A 48 34.98 0.38 5.46
CA MET A 48 36.45 0.42 5.24
C MET A 48 37.29 -0.33 6.27
N GLY A 49 36.69 -0.97 7.29
CA GLY A 49 37.41 -1.55 8.43
C GLY A 49 38.14 -0.53 9.34
N LEU A 50 38.34 0.71 8.87
CA LEU A 50 38.66 1.90 9.65
C LEU A 50 37.32 2.56 10.02
N GLY A 51 36.97 2.55 11.30
CA GLY A 51 35.69 3.09 11.79
C GLY A 51 35.49 4.55 11.37
N SER A 52 34.54 4.82 10.48
CA SER A 52 34.05 6.18 10.27
C SER A 52 33.17 6.57 11.45
N ALA A 53 33.41 7.72 12.07
CA ALA A 53 32.61 8.18 13.20
C ALA A 53 31.21 8.68 12.77
N VAL A 54 31.02 9.05 11.50
CA VAL A 54 29.81 9.75 11.03
C VAL A 54 28.56 8.88 11.20
N GLY A 55 28.54 7.66 10.66
CA GLY A 55 27.38 6.78 10.76
C GLY A 55 27.01 6.41 12.19
N PRO A 56 27.93 5.85 13.00
CA PRO A 56 27.67 5.49 14.39
C PRO A 56 27.24 6.65 15.28
N GLN A 57 27.74 7.87 15.03
CA GLN A 57 27.41 9.05 15.84
C GLN A 57 26.24 9.87 15.28
N PHE A 58 25.72 9.52 14.11
CA PHE A 58 24.58 10.23 13.53
C PHE A 58 23.31 10.00 14.35
N VAL A 59 22.67 11.10 14.77
CA VAL A 59 21.43 11.11 15.55
C VAL A 59 20.31 11.92 14.89
N GLY A 60 20.55 12.48 13.70
CA GLY A 60 19.61 13.38 13.05
C GLY A 60 19.53 14.77 13.70
N ASN A 61 18.73 15.64 13.10
CA ASN A 61 18.50 17.02 13.47
C ASN A 61 17.14 17.16 14.16
N GLY A 62 17.16 17.30 15.50
CA GLY A 62 15.95 17.45 16.30
C GLY A 62 15.27 16.14 16.65
N MET A 63 14.18 16.23 17.41
CA MET A 63 13.54 15.07 18.05
C MET A 63 12.93 14.09 17.04
N SER A 64 12.30 14.60 15.97
CA SER A 64 11.65 13.76 14.95
C SER A 64 12.67 12.94 14.15
N GLU A 65 13.79 13.55 13.74
CA GLU A 65 14.86 12.80 13.07
C GLU A 65 15.56 11.83 14.03
N MET A 66 15.74 12.19 15.31
CA MET A 66 16.32 11.28 16.30
C MET A 66 15.51 10.00 16.45
N ARG A 67 14.17 10.10 16.52
CA ARG A 67 13.30 8.92 16.54
C ARG A 67 13.41 8.10 15.25
N LEU A 68 13.41 8.78 14.10
CA LEU A 68 13.53 8.16 12.79
C LEU A 68 14.88 7.43 12.63
N VAL A 69 15.98 8.03 13.08
CA VAL A 69 17.32 7.43 13.05
C VAL A 69 17.41 6.21 13.95
N GLY A 70 16.81 6.26 15.14
CA GLY A 70 16.70 5.10 16.02
C GLY A 70 16.01 3.92 15.33
N ALA A 71 14.84 4.17 14.73
CA ALA A 71 14.09 3.18 13.96
C ALA A 71 14.87 2.68 12.73
N LEU A 72 15.59 3.58 12.03
CA LEU A 72 16.42 3.21 10.89
C LEU A 72 17.57 2.28 11.28
N ARG A 73 18.21 2.45 12.44
CA ARG A 73 19.28 1.53 12.87
C ARG A 73 18.78 0.09 12.90
N GLU A 74 17.59 -0.14 13.45
CA GLU A 74 16.97 -1.46 13.47
C GLU A 74 16.60 -1.96 12.08
N ILE A 75 15.95 -1.13 11.27
CA ILE A 75 15.57 -1.49 9.89
C ILE A 75 16.80 -1.84 9.05
N LEU A 76 17.86 -1.02 9.12
CA LEU A 76 19.08 -1.22 8.36
C LEU A 76 19.86 -2.46 8.85
N ALA A 77 19.76 -2.81 10.13
CA ALA A 77 20.24 -4.09 10.67
C ALA A 77 19.36 -5.30 10.29
N GLY A 78 18.21 -5.07 9.65
CA GLY A 78 17.29 -6.11 9.20
C GLY A 78 16.25 -6.54 10.22
N GLY A 79 16.10 -5.75 11.29
CA GLY A 79 15.05 -5.92 12.29
C GLY A 79 13.69 -5.41 11.82
N HIS A 80 12.71 -5.54 12.71
CA HIS A 80 11.32 -5.15 12.51
C HIS A 80 10.89 -4.27 13.67
N LEU A 81 10.06 -3.28 13.38
CA LEU A 81 9.62 -2.33 14.38
C LEU A 81 8.31 -2.76 15.03
N GLY A 82 8.09 -2.29 16.26
CA GLY A 82 6.82 -2.39 16.96
C GLY A 82 5.75 -1.48 16.37
N TYR A 83 4.49 -1.76 16.73
CA TYR A 83 3.33 -1.00 16.27
C TYR A 83 3.42 0.49 16.66
N GLU A 84 3.67 0.77 17.94
CA GLU A 84 3.76 2.14 18.48
C GLU A 84 4.94 2.92 17.91
N GLU A 85 6.06 2.24 17.62
CA GLU A 85 7.25 2.86 17.05
C GLU A 85 6.96 3.39 15.64
N ILE A 86 6.32 2.57 14.79
CA ILE A 86 5.94 3.01 13.45
C ILE A 86 4.91 4.13 13.51
N GLN A 87 3.88 4.01 14.36
CA GLN A 87 2.89 5.08 14.49
C GLN A 87 3.54 6.38 14.96
N GLY A 88 4.42 6.31 15.96
CA GLY A 88 5.14 7.46 16.49
C GLY A 88 6.08 8.09 15.48
N VAL A 89 6.78 7.30 14.66
CA VAL A 89 7.63 7.83 13.57
C VAL A 89 6.78 8.50 12.49
N LEU A 90 5.74 7.82 12.00
CA LEU A 90 4.90 8.34 10.92
C LEU A 90 4.19 9.63 11.33
N LYS A 91 3.62 9.68 12.54
CA LYS A 91 2.91 10.87 13.03
C LYS A 91 3.85 12.04 13.23
N ASP A 92 5.05 11.84 13.78
CA ASP A 92 6.04 12.90 13.95
C ASP A 92 6.53 13.47 12.62
N VAL A 93 6.82 12.59 11.66
CA VAL A 93 7.46 12.96 10.39
C VAL A 93 6.46 13.50 9.37
N LEU A 94 5.23 12.98 9.34
CA LEU A 94 4.22 13.33 8.33
C LEU A 94 3.10 14.24 8.86
N THR A 95 3.35 15.01 9.92
CA THR A 95 2.35 15.91 10.51
C THR A 95 1.74 16.85 9.45
N LEU A 96 0.42 16.99 9.51
CA LEU A 96 -0.31 17.95 8.66
C LEU A 96 0.22 19.37 8.92
N LYS A 97 0.58 20.06 7.83
CA LYS A 97 0.87 21.49 7.85
C LYS A 97 -0.40 22.24 8.22
N LEU A 98 -0.56 22.57 9.50
CA LEU A 98 -1.47 23.62 9.93
C LEU A 98 -0.71 24.95 9.83
N GLU A 99 -1.04 25.69 8.77
CA GLU A 99 -0.90 27.15 8.60
C GLU A 99 0.47 27.84 8.53
N ASP A 100 1.60 27.21 8.87
CA ASP A 100 2.93 27.81 8.64
C ASP A 100 3.74 26.95 7.67
N GLY A 101 3.98 27.44 6.45
CA GLY A 101 4.56 26.69 5.32
C GLY A 101 5.94 26.05 5.49
N LYS A 102 6.52 26.03 6.69
CA LYS A 102 7.76 25.30 7.02
C LYS A 102 7.43 23.82 7.19
N SER A 103 7.93 22.99 6.27
CA SER A 103 8.02 21.54 6.50
C SER A 103 8.74 21.28 7.82
N ASN A 104 8.24 20.35 8.65
CA ASN A 104 9.12 19.70 9.61
C ASN A 104 10.31 19.18 8.82
N GLY A 105 11.49 19.76 9.07
CA GLY A 105 12.70 19.58 8.28
C GLY A 105 13.33 18.22 8.52
N VAL A 106 12.57 17.16 8.28
CA VAL A 106 13.05 15.78 8.27
C VAL A 106 13.61 15.49 6.89
N SER A 107 14.80 14.91 6.85
CA SER A 107 15.49 14.54 5.65
C SER A 107 14.68 13.53 4.83
N GLU A 108 14.47 13.88 3.56
CA GLU A 108 13.86 12.99 2.57
C GLU A 108 14.68 11.71 2.39
N SER A 109 16.00 11.74 2.61
CA SER A 109 16.84 10.55 2.49
C SER A 109 16.54 9.55 3.60
N LEU A 110 16.40 10.02 4.85
CA LEU A 110 16.06 9.22 6.02
C LEU A 110 14.65 8.63 5.88
N LEU A 111 13.67 9.45 5.51
CA LEU A 111 12.30 8.99 5.32
C LEU A 111 12.20 7.98 4.16
N SER A 112 12.94 8.21 3.07
CA SER A 112 13.03 7.25 1.96
C SER A 112 13.61 5.91 2.41
N ALA A 113 14.72 5.95 3.15
CA ALA A 113 15.37 4.77 3.69
C ALA A 113 14.46 3.99 4.65
N PHE A 114 13.65 4.68 5.43
CA PHE A 114 12.69 4.07 6.36
C PHE A 114 11.61 3.29 5.60
N LEU A 115 10.97 3.95 4.63
CA LEU A 115 9.89 3.37 3.84
C LEU A 115 10.35 2.18 2.98
N ILE A 116 11.52 2.29 2.33
CA ILE A 116 12.03 1.20 1.47
C ILE A 116 12.77 0.12 2.26
N GLY A 117 13.42 0.47 3.36
CA GLY A 117 14.14 -0.46 4.22
C GLY A 117 13.21 -1.48 4.86
N GLN A 118 12.07 -1.05 5.39
CA GLN A 118 11.06 -1.99 5.92
C GLN A 118 10.53 -2.91 4.82
N ARG A 119 10.28 -2.38 3.62
CA ARG A 119 9.87 -3.19 2.48
C ARG A 119 10.90 -4.28 2.15
N MET A 120 12.18 -3.96 2.23
CA MET A 120 13.27 -4.91 1.99
C MET A 120 13.36 -5.99 3.07
N ASN A 121 12.95 -5.68 4.31
CA ASN A 121 12.90 -6.65 5.41
C ASN A 121 11.71 -7.60 5.31
N ARG A 122 10.74 -7.31 4.44
CA ARG A 122 9.39 -7.90 4.38
C ARG A 122 8.62 -7.60 5.65
N GLU A 123 7.66 -6.71 5.51
CA GLU A 123 6.90 -6.18 6.62
C GLU A 123 6.20 -7.29 7.41
N THR A 124 6.25 -7.24 8.75
CA THR A 124 5.43 -8.12 9.57
C THR A 124 3.98 -7.65 9.60
N ASP A 125 3.07 -8.53 10.04
CA ASP A 125 1.67 -8.18 10.29
C ASP A 125 1.51 -6.98 11.24
N CYS A 126 2.37 -6.90 12.27
CA CYS A 126 2.38 -5.80 13.22
C CYS A 126 2.72 -4.47 12.53
N GLU A 127 3.76 -4.48 11.69
CA GLU A 127 4.21 -3.30 10.95
C GLU A 127 3.16 -2.84 9.94
N LEU A 128 2.58 -3.76 9.17
CA LEU A 128 1.52 -3.45 8.22
C LEU A 128 0.28 -2.89 8.92
N LYS A 129 -0.10 -3.44 10.09
CA LYS A 129 -1.20 -2.89 10.89
C LYS A 129 -0.88 -1.46 11.33
N ALA A 130 0.33 -1.18 11.78
CA ALA A 130 0.75 0.17 12.20
C ALA A 130 0.63 1.18 11.06
N TYR A 131 1.16 0.83 9.88
CA TYR A 131 1.02 1.62 8.66
C TYR A 131 -0.43 1.85 8.24
N CYS A 132 -1.27 0.83 8.38
CA CYS A 132 -2.68 0.89 7.97
C CYS A 132 -3.49 1.88 8.80
N LEU A 133 -3.24 1.91 10.12
CA LEU A 133 -4.05 2.64 11.09
C LEU A 133 -3.44 3.99 11.51
N ALA A 134 -2.22 4.31 11.09
CA ALA A 134 -1.46 5.48 11.56
C ALA A 134 -2.19 6.81 11.42
N PHE A 135 -3.02 6.96 10.40
CA PHE A 135 -3.72 8.20 10.05
C PHE A 135 -5.24 8.06 10.04
N ASP A 136 -5.79 7.05 10.72
CA ASP A 136 -7.24 6.83 10.71
C ASP A 136 -8.02 8.03 11.27
N ASP A 137 -7.47 8.66 12.31
CA ASP A 137 -8.06 9.81 13.00
C ASP A 137 -7.54 11.18 12.49
N GLU A 138 -6.76 11.20 11.40
CA GLU A 138 -6.12 12.44 10.88
C GLU A 138 -7.14 13.57 10.63
N LEU A 139 -8.32 13.21 10.14
CA LEU A 139 -9.42 14.15 9.83
C LEU A 139 -10.61 13.98 10.80
N GLY A 140 -10.38 13.36 11.96
CA GLY A 140 -11.44 12.92 12.87
C GLY A 140 -12.09 11.59 12.44
N PRO A 141 -13.16 11.18 13.14
CA PRO A 141 -13.80 9.89 12.89
C PRO A 141 -14.41 9.83 11.48
N ALA A 142 -14.30 8.65 10.84
CA ALA A 142 -14.89 8.42 9.53
C ALA A 142 -16.43 8.58 9.60
N PRO A 143 -17.05 9.29 8.64
CA PRO A 143 -18.51 9.41 8.61
C PRO A 143 -19.15 8.04 8.36
N VAL A 144 -20.33 7.82 8.95
CA VAL A 144 -21.09 6.55 8.85
C VAL A 144 -22.29 6.74 7.93
N ALA A 145 -22.32 6.03 6.80
CA ALA A 145 -23.43 6.01 5.86
C ALA A 145 -24.58 5.09 6.32
N ASP A 146 -25.82 5.57 6.19
CA ASP A 146 -27.03 4.80 6.50
C ASP A 146 -27.42 3.90 5.32
N VAL A 147 -26.58 2.89 5.06
CA VAL A 147 -26.79 1.89 4.01
C VAL A 147 -26.69 0.47 4.58
N ARG A 148 -27.44 -0.47 3.97
CA ARG A 148 -27.49 -1.88 4.40
C ARG A 148 -26.15 -2.60 4.26
N SER A 149 -25.37 -2.22 3.26
CA SER A 149 -24.07 -2.80 2.93
C SER A 149 -23.19 -1.76 2.25
N LEU A 150 -21.89 -1.82 2.50
CA LEU A 150 -20.88 -1.02 1.78
C LEU A 150 -19.68 -1.91 1.40
N THR A 151 -19.35 -1.91 0.11
CA THR A 151 -18.14 -2.59 -0.40
C THR A 151 -17.06 -1.60 -0.75
N HIS A 152 -15.91 -1.72 -0.08
CA HIS A 152 -14.72 -0.90 -0.31
C HIS A 152 -13.83 -1.55 -1.36
N TYR A 153 -13.47 -0.78 -2.39
CA TYR A 153 -12.66 -1.25 -3.52
C TYR A 153 -11.22 -0.74 -3.43
N GLY A 154 -10.33 -1.66 -3.05
CA GLY A 154 -8.90 -1.50 -2.82
C GLY A 154 -8.05 -1.79 -4.05
N GLU A 155 -8.10 -0.91 -5.02
CA GLU A 155 -7.30 -0.98 -6.24
C GLU A 155 -5.82 -0.56 -6.01
N PRO A 156 -4.84 -1.05 -6.79
CA PRO A 156 -3.48 -0.55 -6.72
C PRO A 156 -3.43 0.90 -7.24
N TYR A 157 -3.01 1.82 -6.37
CA TYR A 157 -3.05 3.25 -6.63
C TYR A 157 -2.15 3.71 -7.78
N ASP A 158 -1.17 2.89 -8.19
CA ASP A 158 -0.27 3.17 -9.31
C ASP A 158 -0.86 2.85 -10.69
N GLY A 159 -2.11 2.40 -10.73
CA GLY A 159 -2.90 2.24 -11.95
C GLY A 159 -2.45 1.07 -12.83
N ASN A 160 -3.09 0.99 -13.99
CA ASN A 160 -2.76 0.00 -15.02
C ASN A 160 -2.16 0.68 -16.26
N THR A 161 -1.20 0.00 -16.87
CA THR A 161 -0.51 0.49 -18.07
C THR A 161 -0.92 -0.26 -19.34
N ARG A 162 -1.33 -1.52 -19.20
CA ARG A 162 -1.63 -2.41 -20.34
C ARG A 162 -3.05 -2.93 -20.34
N TYR A 163 -3.74 -2.96 -19.21
CA TYR A 163 -5.07 -3.56 -19.11
C TYR A 163 -6.11 -2.56 -18.61
N PHE A 164 -7.31 -2.66 -19.16
CA PHE A 164 -8.45 -1.86 -18.73
C PHE A 164 -8.83 -2.12 -17.27
N ARG A 165 -9.44 -1.11 -16.63
CA ARG A 165 -9.86 -1.15 -15.23
C ARG A 165 -11.38 -1.11 -15.16
N SER A 166 -11.98 -2.22 -14.75
CA SER A 166 -13.43 -2.42 -14.78
C SER A 166 -14.16 -1.96 -13.52
N THR A 167 -13.46 -1.49 -12.49
CA THR A 167 -14.02 -1.33 -11.15
C THR A 167 -15.06 -0.21 -11.04
N LEU A 168 -14.93 0.88 -11.80
CA LEU A 168 -15.98 1.91 -11.90
C LEU A 168 -17.27 1.35 -12.52
N PHE A 169 -17.14 0.53 -13.56
CA PHE A 169 -18.29 -0.13 -14.18
C PHE A 169 -18.96 -1.12 -13.21
N VAL A 170 -18.16 -1.93 -12.51
CA VAL A 170 -18.66 -2.84 -11.48
C VAL A 170 -19.41 -2.08 -10.38
N ALA A 171 -18.87 -0.94 -9.92
CA ALA A 171 -19.53 -0.11 -8.92
C ALA A 171 -20.89 0.43 -9.41
N ALA A 172 -20.95 0.97 -10.64
CA ALA A 172 -22.18 1.46 -11.23
C ALA A 172 -23.25 0.35 -11.35
N VAL A 173 -22.86 -0.83 -11.86
CA VAL A 173 -23.75 -2.00 -11.95
C VAL A 173 -24.26 -2.41 -10.57
N ARG A 174 -23.40 -2.46 -9.56
CA ARG A 174 -23.78 -2.76 -8.18
C ARG A 174 -24.78 -1.76 -7.62
N SER A 175 -24.61 -0.47 -7.90
CA SER A 175 -25.55 0.56 -7.48
C SER A 175 -26.94 0.34 -8.08
N CYS A 176 -27.04 -0.12 -9.33
CA CYS A 176 -28.33 -0.53 -9.92
C CYS A 176 -29.00 -1.71 -9.21
N TYR A 177 -28.23 -2.55 -8.49
CA TYR A 177 -28.75 -3.64 -7.64
C TYR A 177 -28.96 -3.19 -6.18
N GLY A 178 -28.89 -1.89 -5.88
CA GLY A 178 -29.02 -1.35 -4.54
C GLY A 178 -27.89 -1.79 -3.59
N GLU A 179 -26.70 -2.08 -4.11
CA GLU A 179 -25.50 -2.44 -3.35
C GLU A 179 -24.50 -1.27 -3.39
N SER A 180 -24.24 -0.65 -2.24
CA SER A 180 -23.39 0.54 -2.21
C SER A 180 -21.90 0.22 -2.29
N SER A 181 -21.15 1.09 -2.95
CA SER A 181 -19.70 0.93 -3.16
C SER A 181 -18.91 2.18 -2.79
N LEU A 182 -17.75 2.01 -2.16
CA LEU A 182 -16.76 3.07 -1.97
C LEU A 182 -15.49 2.69 -2.73
N LEU A 183 -15.11 3.53 -3.70
CA LEU A 183 -13.82 3.45 -4.38
C LEU A 183 -12.90 4.51 -3.79
N HIS A 184 -11.61 4.22 -3.75
CA HIS A 184 -10.63 5.17 -3.27
C HIS A 184 -9.30 5.01 -4.00
N GLY A 185 -8.56 6.11 -4.14
CA GLY A 185 -7.32 6.11 -4.93
C GLY A 185 -6.63 7.45 -4.98
N VAL A 186 -5.92 7.68 -6.08
CA VAL A 186 -5.22 8.94 -6.40
C VAL A 186 -5.26 9.18 -7.89
N GLU A 187 -5.04 10.43 -8.29
CA GLU A 187 -4.87 10.82 -9.70
C GLU A 187 -3.63 10.23 -10.33
N TRP A 188 -2.52 10.17 -9.60
CA TRP A 188 -1.28 9.63 -10.11
C TRP A 188 -0.43 9.06 -8.97
N MET A 189 0.26 7.95 -9.25
CA MET A 189 1.16 7.34 -8.28
C MET A 189 2.27 6.53 -8.96
N PRO A 190 3.53 6.68 -8.51
CA PRO A 190 4.65 5.85 -8.95
C PRO A 190 4.57 4.43 -8.34
N PRO A 191 5.31 3.45 -8.90
CA PRO A 191 6.28 3.60 -9.99
C PRO A 191 5.67 3.43 -11.39
N LYS A 192 4.46 2.87 -11.50
CA LYS A 192 3.84 2.63 -12.82
C LYS A 192 3.37 3.92 -13.47
N GLY A 193 2.71 4.81 -12.71
CA GLY A 193 2.05 5.98 -13.28
C GLY A 193 1.01 5.62 -14.34
N GLY A 194 0.31 4.50 -14.15
CA GLY A 194 -0.73 4.02 -15.08
C GLY A 194 -2.05 4.77 -14.91
N VAL A 195 -3.05 4.38 -15.70
CA VAL A 195 -4.40 4.94 -15.63
C VAL A 195 -5.07 4.55 -14.32
N THR A 196 -5.62 5.53 -13.60
CA THR A 196 -6.36 5.33 -12.33
C THR A 196 -7.85 5.63 -12.45
N GLU A 197 -8.64 5.22 -11.46
CA GLU A 197 -10.06 5.57 -11.34
C GLU A 197 -10.29 7.08 -11.31
N GLU A 198 -9.41 7.85 -10.64
CA GLU A 198 -9.56 9.31 -10.58
C GLU A 198 -9.39 9.94 -11.95
N GLN A 199 -8.41 9.47 -12.75
CA GLN A 199 -8.20 9.97 -14.10
C GLN A 199 -9.38 9.67 -15.02
N MET A 200 -9.93 8.45 -14.95
CA MET A 200 -11.12 8.08 -15.72
C MET A 200 -12.34 8.93 -15.31
N LEU A 201 -12.56 9.14 -14.01
CA LEU A 201 -13.65 9.98 -13.52
C LEU A 201 -13.50 11.44 -13.97
N LYS A 202 -12.30 12.02 -13.86
CA LYS A 202 -12.02 13.38 -14.36
C LYS A 202 -12.28 13.49 -15.87
N PHE A 203 -11.86 12.49 -16.64
CA PHE A 203 -12.11 12.45 -18.08
C PHE A 203 -13.61 12.42 -18.41
N MET A 204 -14.41 11.72 -17.61
CA MET A 204 -15.88 11.71 -17.72
C MET A 204 -16.56 12.99 -17.20
N GLY A 205 -15.81 13.96 -16.68
CA GLY A 205 -16.35 15.21 -16.11
C GLY A 205 -16.88 15.06 -14.67
N ALA A 206 -16.57 13.98 -13.97
CA ALA A 206 -16.98 13.78 -12.58
C ALA A 206 -16.10 14.57 -11.60
N LYS A 207 -16.70 14.95 -10.47
CA LYS A 207 -16.01 15.66 -9.38
C LYS A 207 -15.21 14.67 -8.51
N THR A 208 -13.89 14.86 -8.41
CA THR A 208 -13.00 13.97 -7.62
C THR A 208 -12.42 14.59 -6.35
N ASN A 209 -12.69 15.87 -6.08
CA ASN A 209 -12.34 16.57 -4.84
C ASN A 209 -13.51 16.56 -3.85
N LEU A 210 -14.03 15.37 -3.57
CA LEU A 210 -15.12 15.17 -2.63
C LEU A 210 -14.57 15.06 -1.21
N SER A 211 -15.15 15.82 -0.29
CA SER A 211 -14.99 15.55 1.15
C SER A 211 -15.63 14.21 1.52
N LEU A 212 -15.21 13.62 2.63
CA LEU A 212 -15.79 12.37 3.15
C LEU A 212 -17.30 12.46 3.34
N HIS A 213 -17.80 13.61 3.82
CA HIS A 213 -19.24 13.87 4.00
C HIS A 213 -20.00 13.99 2.67
N GLN A 214 -19.38 14.54 1.62
CA GLN A 214 -19.98 14.54 0.28
C GLN A 214 -20.02 13.12 -0.31
N GLY A 215 -18.96 12.33 -0.12
CA GLY A 215 -18.95 10.92 -0.49
C GLY A 215 -20.06 10.13 0.19
N LYS A 216 -20.27 10.34 1.50
CA LYS A 216 -21.37 9.74 2.26
C LYS A 216 -22.72 10.04 1.62
N LYS A 217 -22.97 11.30 1.26
CA LYS A 217 -24.23 11.70 0.61
C LYS A 217 -24.46 11.01 -0.74
N LEU A 218 -23.40 10.77 -1.52
CA LEU A 218 -23.51 10.02 -2.79
C LEU A 218 -23.78 8.54 -2.56
N ILE A 219 -23.14 7.93 -1.55
CA ILE A 219 -23.38 6.54 -1.16
C ILE A 219 -24.83 6.30 -0.71
N GLU A 220 -25.41 7.26 0.03
CA GLU A 220 -26.78 7.20 0.53
C GLU A 220 -27.85 7.58 -0.52
N ALA A 221 -27.45 8.23 -1.62
CA ALA A 221 -28.38 8.63 -2.66
C ALA A 221 -28.77 7.42 -3.52
N GLU A 222 -30.07 7.08 -3.53
CA GLU A 222 -30.62 5.92 -4.26
C GLU A 222 -30.30 5.95 -5.76
N GLU A 223 -30.29 7.13 -6.38
CA GLU A 223 -29.97 7.35 -7.79
C GLU A 223 -28.47 7.22 -8.12
N VAL A 224 -27.58 7.13 -7.12
CA VAL A 224 -26.13 7.09 -7.30
C VAL A 224 -25.51 5.83 -6.72
N GLY A 225 -25.68 5.58 -5.42
CA GLY A 225 -25.25 4.35 -4.75
C GLY A 225 -23.74 4.07 -4.69
N PHE A 226 -22.86 4.96 -5.14
CA PHE A 226 -21.42 4.82 -4.95
C PHE A 226 -20.70 6.17 -4.86
N ALA A 227 -19.49 6.15 -4.32
CA ALA A 227 -18.61 7.32 -4.31
C ALA A 227 -17.16 6.94 -4.61
N TYR A 228 -16.41 7.91 -5.14
CA TYR A 228 -14.96 7.86 -5.22
C TYR A 228 -14.36 8.90 -4.28
N ILE A 229 -13.40 8.49 -3.44
CA ILE A 229 -12.68 9.38 -2.53
C ILE A 229 -11.19 9.38 -2.88
N SER A 230 -10.68 10.55 -3.26
CA SER A 230 -9.24 10.73 -3.46
C SER A 230 -8.53 10.73 -2.12
N LYS A 231 -7.38 10.05 -2.05
CA LYS A 231 -6.48 10.06 -0.90
C LYS A 231 -6.07 11.48 -0.51
N ARG A 232 -6.01 12.39 -1.48
CA ARG A 232 -5.75 13.82 -1.24
C ARG A 232 -6.73 14.43 -0.24
N GLU A 233 -8.01 14.05 -0.34
CA GLU A 233 -9.08 14.57 0.51
C GLU A 233 -9.24 13.76 1.82
N ALA A 234 -8.81 12.50 1.83
CA ALA A 234 -9.00 11.59 2.97
C ALA A 234 -7.80 11.50 3.91
N ARG A 235 -6.58 11.54 3.37
CA ARG A 235 -5.31 11.33 4.08
C ARG A 235 -4.19 12.23 3.53
N PRO A 236 -4.29 13.56 3.70
CA PRO A 236 -3.33 14.50 3.14
C PRO A 236 -1.87 14.26 3.59
N SER A 237 -1.63 13.82 4.83
CA SER A 237 -0.31 13.39 5.30
C SER A 237 0.29 12.29 4.43
N LEU A 238 -0.48 11.23 4.15
CA LEU A 238 -0.02 10.14 3.28
C LEU A 238 0.04 10.55 1.81
N TYR A 239 -0.80 11.50 1.37
CA TYR A 239 -0.76 12.03 0.01
C TYR A 239 0.53 12.83 -0.25
N SER A 240 1.06 13.53 0.75
CA SER A 240 2.31 14.30 0.64
C SER A 240 3.53 13.46 0.22
N LEU A 241 3.48 12.15 0.42
CA LEU A 241 4.56 11.21 0.08
C LEU A 241 4.70 10.89 -1.42
N ILE A 242 3.82 11.38 -2.30
CA ILE A 242 3.86 11.01 -3.73
C ILE A 242 5.20 11.39 -4.37
N GLY A 243 5.70 12.60 -4.12
CA GLY A 243 6.99 13.06 -4.65
C GLY A 243 8.16 12.21 -4.14
N LEU A 244 8.16 11.87 -2.86
CA LEU A 244 9.18 10.99 -2.28
C LEU A 244 9.14 9.58 -2.90
N ARG A 245 7.93 9.02 -3.06
CA ARG A 245 7.74 7.71 -3.70
C ARG A 245 8.21 7.69 -5.14
N GLU A 246 8.15 8.82 -5.83
CA GLU A 246 8.68 8.94 -7.18
C GLU A 246 10.20 8.79 -7.19
N GLN A 247 10.91 9.34 -6.20
CA GLN A 247 12.36 9.19 -6.06
C GLN A 247 12.74 7.76 -5.65
N ILE A 248 11.95 7.11 -4.78
CA ILE A 248 12.17 5.72 -4.34
C ILE A 248 12.05 4.72 -5.51
N LYS A 249 11.22 5.01 -6.53
CA LYS A 249 10.98 4.16 -7.73
C LYS A 249 10.49 2.73 -7.45
N LYS A 250 10.19 2.41 -6.19
CA LYS A 250 9.65 1.12 -5.72
C LYS A 250 8.44 1.39 -4.84
N ARG A 251 7.57 0.39 -4.73
CA ARG A 251 6.41 0.46 -3.84
C ARG A 251 6.88 0.31 -2.38
N PRO A 252 6.63 1.30 -1.51
CA PRO A 252 6.89 1.15 -0.07
C PRO A 252 5.78 0.31 0.58
N SER A 253 5.94 0.01 1.88
CA SER A 253 4.97 -0.73 2.69
C SER A 253 3.55 -0.19 2.62
N LEU A 254 3.42 1.15 2.57
CA LEU A 254 2.15 1.87 2.41
C LEU A 254 1.32 1.42 1.20
N ALA A 255 1.96 1.00 0.10
CA ALA A 255 1.22 0.56 -1.10
C ALA A 255 0.37 -0.70 -0.85
N THR A 256 0.69 -1.48 0.19
CA THR A 256 -0.13 -2.63 0.62
C THR A 256 -1.33 -2.15 1.43
N THR A 257 -1.11 -1.28 2.41
CA THR A 257 -2.12 -0.85 3.39
C THR A 257 -3.12 0.17 2.86
N GLU A 258 -2.72 0.95 1.84
CA GLU A 258 -3.57 1.92 1.15
C GLU A 258 -4.79 1.28 0.47
N LYS A 259 -4.76 -0.02 0.19
CA LYS A 259 -5.85 -0.77 -0.46
C LYS A 259 -6.95 -1.23 0.51
N VAL A 260 -6.75 -1.10 1.82
CA VAL A 260 -7.65 -1.63 2.85
C VAL A 260 -8.10 -0.53 3.81
N GLN A 261 -8.43 0.64 3.24
CA GLN A 261 -8.84 1.83 3.97
C GLN A 261 -10.37 1.90 4.07
N GLN A 262 -10.89 2.39 5.20
CA GLN A 262 -12.31 2.65 5.42
C GLN A 262 -12.55 4.14 5.61
N PHE A 263 -12.51 4.91 4.51
CA PHE A 263 -12.68 6.37 4.59
C PHE A 263 -14.11 6.80 4.96
N ILE A 264 -15.10 5.94 4.69
CA ILE A 264 -16.51 6.11 5.06
C ILE A 264 -17.00 4.75 5.53
N MET A 265 -17.57 4.65 6.73
CA MET A 265 -18.10 3.39 7.25
C MET A 265 -19.58 3.23 6.90
N ALA A 266 -20.12 2.03 7.08
CA ALA A 266 -21.56 1.79 6.96
C ALA A 266 -22.18 1.43 8.31
N LYS A 267 -23.45 1.79 8.50
CA LYS A 267 -24.26 1.28 9.61
C LYS A 267 -24.56 -0.21 9.45
N GLY A 268 -24.66 -0.68 8.21
CA GLY A 268 -24.86 -2.08 7.86
C GLY A 268 -23.56 -2.88 7.72
N ARG A 269 -23.57 -3.89 6.84
CA ARG A 269 -22.42 -4.79 6.65
C ARG A 269 -21.34 -4.18 5.77
N GLU A 270 -20.09 -4.35 6.18
CA GLU A 270 -18.94 -3.88 5.38
C GLU A 270 -18.17 -5.03 4.76
N SER A 271 -17.71 -4.83 3.53
CA SER A 271 -16.79 -5.74 2.84
C SER A 271 -15.63 -4.97 2.22
N ILE A 272 -14.44 -5.56 2.15
CA ILE A 272 -13.32 -5.00 1.38
C ILE A 272 -12.93 -5.98 0.27
N VAL A 273 -12.72 -5.45 -0.94
CA VAL A 273 -12.18 -6.19 -2.08
C VAL A 273 -10.88 -5.52 -2.53
N ALA A 274 -9.75 -6.21 -2.48
CA ALA A 274 -8.44 -5.63 -2.81
C ALA A 274 -7.62 -6.44 -3.81
N GLY A 275 -6.96 -5.74 -4.74
CA GLY A 275 -6.10 -6.37 -5.74
C GLY A 275 -4.71 -6.69 -5.18
N PHE A 276 -4.08 -7.76 -5.65
CA PHE A 276 -2.66 -8.04 -5.35
C PHE A 276 -1.92 -8.61 -6.56
N TYR A 277 -0.60 -8.38 -6.61
CA TYR A 277 0.25 -8.81 -7.71
C TYR A 277 1.22 -9.93 -7.32
N HIS A 278 1.95 -9.73 -6.22
CA HIS A 278 2.94 -10.68 -5.72
C HIS A 278 2.27 -11.65 -4.75
N GLU A 279 2.54 -12.94 -4.96
CA GLU A 279 2.18 -14.00 -4.01
C GLU A 279 2.82 -13.74 -2.64
N GLY A 280 2.11 -14.13 -1.59
CA GLY A 280 2.43 -13.84 -0.20
C GLY A 280 1.80 -12.55 0.34
N TYR A 281 1.14 -11.74 -0.50
CA TYR A 281 0.40 -10.55 -0.06
C TYR A 281 -1.10 -10.80 0.15
N GLU A 282 -1.60 -11.98 -0.22
CA GLU A 282 -2.98 -12.38 0.05
C GLU A 282 -3.28 -12.42 1.55
N GLU A 283 -2.48 -13.13 2.34
CA GLU A 283 -2.70 -13.30 3.78
C GLU A 283 -2.55 -11.98 4.55
N PRO A 284 -1.52 -11.15 4.33
CA PRO A 284 -1.42 -9.84 4.99
C PRO A 284 -2.61 -8.93 4.69
N LEU A 285 -3.10 -8.90 3.44
CA LEU A 285 -4.28 -8.09 3.10
C LEU A 285 -5.53 -8.61 3.81
N LEU A 286 -5.77 -9.93 3.82
CA LEU A 286 -6.91 -10.52 4.52
C LEU A 286 -6.81 -10.31 6.04
N MET A 287 -5.61 -10.37 6.60
CA MET A 287 -5.34 -10.04 8.01
C MET A 287 -5.72 -8.59 8.30
N LEU A 288 -5.29 -7.63 7.47
CA LEU A 288 -5.66 -6.22 7.64
C LEU A 288 -7.17 -6.01 7.52
N MET A 289 -7.85 -6.68 6.58
CA MET A 289 -9.31 -6.62 6.47
C MET A 289 -9.99 -7.15 7.74
N LYS A 290 -9.52 -8.26 8.33
CA LYS A 290 -10.04 -8.75 9.62
C LYS A 290 -9.80 -7.74 10.75
N ARG A 291 -8.62 -7.09 10.78
CA ARG A 291 -8.29 -6.03 11.76
C ARG A 291 -9.13 -4.76 11.56
N ARG A 292 -9.60 -4.49 10.35
CA ARG A 292 -10.59 -3.45 10.03
C ARG A 292 -12.00 -3.80 10.51
N GLY A 293 -12.24 -5.04 10.95
CA GLY A 293 -13.54 -5.47 11.46
C GLY A 293 -14.62 -5.62 10.39
N VAL A 294 -14.23 -5.75 9.11
CA VAL A 294 -15.22 -5.96 8.03
C VAL A 294 -15.78 -7.38 8.06
N HIS A 295 -17.02 -7.53 7.63
CA HIS A 295 -17.76 -8.79 7.68
C HIS A 295 -17.32 -9.77 6.60
N SER A 296 -16.70 -9.27 5.53
CA SER A 296 -16.16 -10.09 4.45
C SER A 296 -14.96 -9.41 3.80
N GLY A 297 -13.96 -10.21 3.46
CA GLY A 297 -12.77 -9.75 2.76
C GLY A 297 -12.52 -10.63 1.54
N LEU A 298 -12.14 -10.01 0.42
CA LEU A 298 -11.76 -10.70 -0.80
C LEU A 298 -10.49 -10.07 -1.36
N VAL A 299 -9.48 -10.89 -1.63
CA VAL A 299 -8.29 -10.49 -2.36
C VAL A 299 -8.25 -11.19 -3.71
N VAL A 300 -7.98 -10.41 -4.76
CA VAL A 300 -8.01 -10.89 -6.15
C VAL A 300 -6.65 -10.66 -6.79
N LYS A 301 -6.11 -11.70 -7.42
CA LYS A 301 -4.96 -11.58 -8.32
C LYS A 301 -5.46 -11.30 -9.74
N GLY A 302 -5.79 -10.05 -10.02
CA GLY A 302 -6.21 -9.63 -11.36
C GLY A 302 -5.04 -9.16 -12.23
N GLU A 303 -5.38 -8.70 -13.43
CA GLU A 303 -4.43 -8.18 -14.40
C GLU A 303 -3.67 -6.96 -13.82
N GLU A 304 -2.34 -6.99 -13.91
CA GLU A 304 -1.46 -5.98 -13.30
C GLU A 304 -1.61 -5.78 -11.78
N GLY A 305 -2.26 -6.73 -11.10
CA GLY A 305 -2.57 -6.66 -9.67
C GLY A 305 -3.80 -5.82 -9.34
N ALA A 306 -4.57 -5.41 -10.35
CA ALA A 306 -5.89 -4.78 -10.20
C ALA A 306 -6.96 -5.82 -9.86
N LEU A 307 -8.20 -5.39 -9.71
CA LEU A 307 -9.34 -6.29 -9.50
C LEU A 307 -9.93 -6.84 -10.80
N SER A 308 -9.54 -6.28 -11.95
CA SER A 308 -9.97 -6.76 -13.26
C SER A 308 -9.44 -8.17 -13.54
N MET A 309 -10.37 -9.11 -13.69
CA MET A 309 -10.11 -10.50 -14.06
C MET A 309 -10.05 -10.66 -15.57
N THR A 310 -9.50 -11.79 -16.02
CA THR A 310 -9.38 -12.15 -17.44
C THR A 310 -10.28 -13.32 -17.80
N THR A 311 -10.76 -13.39 -19.04
CA THR A 311 -11.39 -14.59 -19.60
C THR A 311 -10.39 -15.57 -20.21
N ARG A 312 -9.10 -15.21 -20.28
CA ARG A 312 -8.09 -16.00 -20.96
C ARG A 312 -7.88 -17.33 -20.24
N LEU A 313 -7.77 -18.42 -21.01
CA LEU A 313 -7.33 -19.70 -20.46
C LEU A 313 -5.96 -19.58 -19.81
N ARG A 314 -5.81 -20.23 -18.67
CA ARG A 314 -4.52 -20.38 -18.01
C ARG A 314 -3.56 -21.11 -18.94
N SER A 315 -2.40 -20.52 -19.19
CA SER A 315 -1.36 -21.20 -19.96
C SER A 315 -0.84 -22.41 -19.19
N ALA A 316 -0.83 -23.58 -19.84
CA ALA A 316 -0.31 -24.84 -19.29
C ALA A 316 1.19 -24.76 -18.92
N SER A 317 1.94 -23.80 -19.49
CA SER A 317 3.37 -23.61 -19.23
C SER A 317 3.69 -22.83 -17.95
N THR A 318 2.70 -22.20 -17.31
CA THR A 318 2.88 -21.41 -16.07
C THR A 318 2.65 -22.29 -14.84
N SER A 319 3.71 -22.93 -14.36
CA SER A 319 3.67 -23.84 -13.22
C SER A 319 4.01 -23.19 -11.86
N LYS A 320 4.52 -21.95 -11.84
CA LYS A 320 4.94 -21.27 -10.62
C LYS A 320 4.03 -20.12 -10.23
N GLY A 321 3.54 -20.22 -8.99
CA GLY A 321 2.80 -19.19 -8.26
C GLY A 321 1.31 -19.11 -8.56
N LEU A 322 0.62 -18.23 -7.82
CA LEU A 322 -0.82 -18.07 -7.95
C LEU A 322 -1.21 -17.56 -9.36
N PRO A 323 -2.24 -18.12 -10.01
CA PRO A 323 -2.68 -17.69 -11.33
C PRO A 323 -3.41 -16.34 -11.28
N VAL A 324 -3.50 -15.66 -12.43
CA VAL A 324 -4.46 -14.56 -12.60
C VAL A 324 -5.87 -15.14 -12.44
N ASN A 325 -6.79 -14.38 -11.85
CA ASN A 325 -8.12 -14.80 -11.36
C ASN A 325 -8.09 -15.63 -10.08
N HIS A 326 -6.94 -15.79 -9.43
CA HIS A 326 -6.92 -16.35 -8.10
C HIS A 326 -7.63 -15.42 -7.10
N CYS A 327 -8.52 -16.00 -6.31
CA CYS A 327 -9.28 -15.33 -5.27
C CYS A 327 -9.05 -16.05 -3.94
N SER A 328 -8.76 -15.27 -2.90
CA SER A 328 -8.76 -15.74 -1.51
C SER A 328 -9.61 -14.81 -0.68
N GLY A 329 -10.34 -15.32 0.30
CA GLY A 329 -11.25 -14.47 1.06
C GLY A 329 -11.76 -15.10 2.33
N PHE A 330 -12.53 -14.31 3.07
CA PHE A 330 -13.29 -14.76 4.23
C PHE A 330 -14.67 -14.12 4.25
N ARG A 331 -15.60 -14.77 4.94
CA ARG A 331 -16.90 -14.22 5.29
C ARG A 331 -17.26 -14.59 6.72
N SER A 332 -17.93 -13.71 7.44
CA SER A 332 -18.50 -14.02 8.75
C SER A 332 -19.60 -15.07 8.60
N VAL A 333 -19.61 -16.06 9.49
CA VAL A 333 -20.67 -17.05 9.61
C VAL A 333 -21.49 -16.68 10.85
N GLY A 334 -22.80 -16.41 10.73
CA GLY A 334 -23.66 -16.23 11.92
C GLY A 334 -23.73 -17.57 12.69
N ILE A 335 -23.59 -17.62 14.02
CA ILE A 335 -24.55 -17.17 15.05
C ILE A 335 -23.82 -16.77 16.35
N GLU A 336 -24.46 -15.88 17.12
CA GLU A 336 -24.38 -15.64 18.58
C GLU A 336 -23.80 -16.80 19.45
N SER A 337 -22.50 -17.08 19.38
CA SER A 337 -21.82 -17.85 20.41
C SER A 337 -21.06 -16.90 21.30
N ALA A 338 -21.68 -16.58 22.43
CA ALA A 338 -21.06 -15.90 23.56
C ALA A 338 -20.02 -16.82 24.22
N CYS A 339 -18.97 -17.22 23.51
CA CYS A 339 -17.90 -18.08 24.01
C CYS A 339 -16.63 -18.07 23.12
N GLU A 340 -16.28 -16.95 22.48
CA GLU A 340 -14.91 -16.75 22.00
C GLU A 340 -14.45 -15.35 22.38
N VAL A 341 -13.31 -15.28 23.06
CA VAL A 341 -12.77 -14.08 23.72
C VAL A 341 -12.31 -13.02 22.71
N ASP A 342 -12.44 -13.26 21.39
CA ASP A 342 -12.15 -12.32 20.28
C ASP A 342 -13.18 -12.43 19.12
N GLY A 343 -14.45 -12.68 19.45
CA GLY A 343 -15.50 -13.20 18.57
C GLY A 343 -15.82 -12.46 17.26
N VAL A 344 -15.56 -13.14 16.13
CA VAL A 344 -16.44 -13.41 14.96
C VAL A 344 -15.85 -14.63 14.24
N SER A 345 -16.61 -15.73 14.08
CA SER A 345 -16.15 -16.88 13.32
C SER A 345 -16.14 -16.58 11.81
N HIS A 346 -15.00 -16.80 11.17
CA HIS A 346 -14.80 -16.53 9.75
C HIS A 346 -14.59 -17.82 8.97
N GLN A 347 -15.40 -18.03 7.92
CA GLN A 347 -15.15 -19.08 6.94
C GLN A 347 -14.21 -18.52 5.87
N SER A 348 -13.02 -19.09 5.77
CA SER A 348 -12.05 -18.74 4.72
C SER A 348 -12.27 -19.62 3.47
N PHE A 349 -11.96 -19.08 2.30
CA PHE A 349 -12.04 -19.79 1.03
C PHE A 349 -10.91 -19.36 0.09
N ARG A 350 -10.55 -20.26 -0.83
CA ARG A 350 -9.62 -19.98 -1.94
C ARG A 350 -10.13 -20.66 -3.20
N LEU A 351 -10.12 -19.96 -4.32
CA LEU A 351 -10.57 -20.48 -5.61
C LEU A 351 -9.89 -19.76 -6.78
N GLU A 352 -9.86 -20.39 -7.94
CA GLU A 352 -9.49 -19.77 -9.21
C GLU A 352 -10.77 -19.54 -10.00
N VAL A 353 -11.09 -18.29 -10.35
CA VAL A 353 -12.29 -17.97 -11.13
C VAL A 353 -12.04 -18.30 -12.60
N ASN A 354 -12.81 -19.22 -13.15
CA ASN A 354 -12.79 -19.55 -14.57
C ASN A 354 -14.03 -18.96 -15.25
N ALA A 355 -13.81 -18.20 -16.32
CA ALA A 355 -14.87 -17.55 -17.09
C ALA A 355 -15.88 -18.56 -17.68
N MET A 356 -15.42 -19.76 -18.03
CA MET A 356 -16.28 -20.83 -18.57
C MET A 356 -17.32 -21.32 -17.57
N ASP A 357 -17.02 -21.31 -16.27
CA ASP A 357 -17.96 -21.70 -15.21
C ASP A 357 -19.18 -20.76 -15.14
N TYR A 358 -19.05 -19.57 -15.74
CA TYR A 358 -20.09 -18.54 -15.83
C TYR A 358 -20.63 -18.37 -17.26
N GLY A 359 -20.30 -19.27 -18.19
CA GLY A 359 -20.79 -19.24 -19.57
C GLY A 359 -20.11 -18.23 -20.48
N PHE A 360 -18.93 -17.73 -20.11
CA PHE A 360 -18.11 -16.86 -20.96
C PHE A 360 -17.06 -17.67 -21.70
N GLU A 361 -17.07 -17.57 -23.03
CA GLU A 361 -16.02 -18.13 -23.88
C GLU A 361 -14.66 -17.48 -23.58
N PRO A 362 -13.56 -18.26 -23.53
CA PRO A 362 -12.26 -17.69 -23.30
C PRO A 362 -11.83 -16.75 -24.42
N THR A 363 -11.51 -15.51 -24.06
CA THR A 363 -10.92 -14.53 -24.98
C THR A 363 -9.63 -13.96 -24.42
N ASP A 364 -8.75 -13.49 -25.30
CA ASP A 364 -7.58 -12.73 -24.90
C ASP A 364 -7.99 -11.43 -24.20
N THR A 365 -7.32 -11.09 -23.10
CA THR A 365 -7.57 -9.80 -22.42
C THR A 365 -7.15 -8.67 -23.35
N PRO A 366 -8.06 -7.72 -23.69
CA PRO A 366 -7.70 -6.55 -24.47
C PRO A 366 -6.57 -5.77 -23.80
N ARG A 367 -5.57 -5.39 -24.61
CA ARG A 367 -4.41 -4.64 -24.15
C ARG A 367 -4.41 -3.24 -24.73
N THR A 368 -4.25 -2.24 -23.88
CA THR A 368 -4.20 -0.82 -24.27
C THR A 368 -2.86 -0.42 -24.88
N ASP A 369 -1.80 -1.21 -24.66
CA ASP A 369 -0.44 -0.98 -25.18
C ASP A 369 -0.17 -1.66 -26.52
N ARG A 370 -1.14 -2.42 -27.04
CA ARG A 370 -1.08 -3.05 -28.35
C ARG A 370 -2.24 -2.48 -29.15
N SER A 371 -1.94 -1.65 -30.15
CA SER A 371 -2.91 -1.29 -31.17
C SER A 371 -3.49 -2.57 -31.78
N VAL A 372 -4.81 -2.74 -31.69
CA VAL A 372 -5.55 -3.79 -32.39
C VAL A 372 -5.44 -3.58 -33.89
#